data_AF-A0A368TP58-F1
#
_entry.id   AF-A0A368TP58-F1
#
_cell.length_a   1.000
_cell.length_b   1.000
_cell.length_c   1.000
_cell.angle_alpha   90.00
_cell.angle_beta   90.00
_cell.angle_gamma   90.00
#
_symmetry.space_group_name_H-M   'P 1'
#
loop_
_entity.id
_entity.type
_entity.pdbx_description
1 polymer ?
#
loop_
_entity_poly.entity_id
_entity_poly.type
_entity_poly.pdbx_seq_one_letter_code
_entity_poly.pdbx_strand_id
1 'polypeptide(L)'
;MLAALLLSPISGWALDAETQAAKDEGMRLYNAHLRSQAPPYLEPAAEAGDAEAMYYLGEIHRLRHMGMTREALEWYRRAAEHVEPYATLWVSSAMLAATVAISLALPKEA
;
A
#
# COMPACT_ATOMS: atom_id res chain seq x y z
N MET A 1 18.64 -0.56 35.14
CA MET A 1 18.68 -1.86 34.44
C MET A 1 17.23 -2.20 34.14
N LEU A 2 16.71 -2.11 32.93
CA LEU A 2 17.14 -2.77 31.70
C LEU A 2 16.79 -1.89 30.49
N ALA A 3 17.71 -1.80 29.54
CA ALA A 3 17.52 -1.13 28.26
C ALA A 3 16.50 -1.91 27.43
N ALA A 4 15.44 -1.24 26.98
CA ALA A 4 14.54 -1.76 25.96
C ALA A 4 15.22 -1.66 24.60
N LEU A 5 16.13 -2.60 24.31
CA LEU A 5 16.47 -2.95 22.94
C LEU A 5 15.40 -3.90 22.44
N LEU A 6 14.34 -3.35 21.84
CA LEU A 6 13.55 -4.12 20.88
C LEU A 6 14.47 -4.37 19.69
N LEU A 7 15.19 -5.48 19.76
CA LEU A 7 15.90 -6.05 18.64
C LEU A 7 14.82 -6.53 17.66
N SER A 8 14.35 -5.63 16.79
CA SER A 8 13.46 -5.99 15.69
C SER A 8 14.12 -7.12 14.91
N PRO A 9 13.42 -8.25 14.67
CA PRO A 9 14.01 -9.30 13.88
C PRO A 9 14.24 -8.73 12.49
N ILE A 10 15.50 -8.76 12.05
CA ILE A 10 15.86 -8.63 10.64
C ILE A 10 15.36 -9.91 9.97
N SER A 11 14.05 -10.02 9.77
CA SER A 11 13.45 -11.09 9.01
C SER A 11 13.18 -10.53 7.62
N GLY A 12 14.05 -10.89 6.68
CA GLY A 12 13.82 -10.59 5.28
C GLY A 12 12.49 -11.15 4.82
N TRP A 13 11.65 -10.25 4.28
CA TRP A 13 10.61 -10.54 3.31
C TRP A 13 9.44 -11.38 3.83
N ALA A 14 8.78 -10.92 4.90
CA ALA A 14 7.37 -11.22 5.19
C ALA A 14 6.86 -10.26 6.25
N LEU A 15 5.59 -9.83 6.14
CA LEU A 15 4.89 -9.14 7.23
C LEU A 15 4.83 -10.08 8.45
N ASP A 16 4.89 -9.53 9.66
CA ASP A 16 4.58 -10.32 10.85
C ASP A 16 3.10 -10.76 10.81
N ALA A 17 2.78 -11.81 11.56
CA ALA A 17 1.46 -12.43 11.48
C ALA A 17 0.32 -11.49 11.89
N GLU A 18 0.58 -10.55 12.81
CA GLU A 18 -0.42 -9.58 13.26
C GLU A 18 -0.68 -8.54 12.16
N THR A 19 0.39 -8.00 11.56
CA THR A 19 0.30 -7.07 10.43
C THR A 19 -0.35 -7.71 9.20
N GLN A 20 -0.05 -8.99 8.92
CA GLN A 20 -0.71 -9.74 7.85
C GLN A 20 -2.21 -9.93 8.13
N ALA A 21 -2.58 -10.30 9.36
CA ALA A 21 -3.99 -10.45 9.72
C ALA A 21 -4.76 -9.12 9.66
N ALA A 22 -4.13 -8.02 10.09
CA ALA A 22 -4.68 -6.68 9.93
C ALA A 22 -4.89 -6.35 8.45
N LYS A 23 -3.88 -6.59 7.61
CA LYS A 23 -4.00 -6.39 6.15
C LYS A 23 -5.18 -7.17 5.57
N ASP A 24 -5.29 -8.45 5.91
CA ASP A 24 -6.38 -9.31 5.42
C ASP A 24 -7.77 -8.78 5.80
N GLU A 25 -7.91 -8.25 7.03
CA GLU A 25 -9.15 -7.59 7.47
C GLU A 25 -9.41 -6.29 6.70
N GLY A 26 -8.37 -5.47 6.49
CA GLY A 26 -8.47 -4.26 5.65
C GLY A 26 -8.93 -4.58 4.24
N MET A 27 -8.37 -5.64 3.65
CA MET A 27 -8.74 -6.15 2.33
C MET A 27 -10.19 -6.67 2.30
N ARG A 28 -10.62 -7.37 3.35
CA ARG A 28 -12.02 -7.81 3.49
C ARG A 28 -12.97 -6.62 3.53
N LEU A 29 -12.66 -5.58 4.31
CA LEU A 29 -13.46 -4.36 4.39
C LEU A 29 -13.51 -3.62 3.06
N TYR A 30 -12.38 -3.52 2.36
CA TYR A 30 -12.28 -2.91 1.05
C TYR A 30 -13.21 -3.62 0.04
N ASN A 31 -13.13 -4.95 -0.02
CA ASN A 31 -13.94 -5.79 -0.90
C ASN A 31 -15.43 -5.78 -0.55
N ALA A 32 -15.77 -5.61 0.73
CA ALA A 32 -17.15 -5.46 1.21
C ALA A 32 -17.75 -4.05 0.94
N HIS A 33 -17.10 -3.22 0.14
CA HIS A 33 -17.44 -1.82 -0.11
C HIS A 33 -17.41 -0.91 1.13
N LEU A 34 -16.87 -1.39 2.25
CA LEU A 34 -16.62 -0.62 3.48
C LEU A 34 -15.22 0.02 3.44
N ARG A 35 -14.82 0.50 2.25
CA ARG A 35 -13.49 1.04 1.93
C ARG A 35 -13.06 2.18 2.86
N SER A 36 -14.00 2.93 3.43
CA SER A 36 -13.72 4.01 4.37
C SER A 36 -13.19 3.55 5.73
N GLN A 37 -13.42 2.28 6.10
CA GLN A 37 -12.99 1.66 7.35
C GLN A 37 -11.71 0.85 7.21
N ALA A 38 -11.28 0.56 5.98
CA ALA A 38 -10.07 -0.21 5.70
C ALA A 38 -8.73 0.49 6.05
N PRO A 39 -8.55 1.82 5.98
CA PRO A 39 -7.25 2.47 6.21
C PRO A 39 -6.50 2.05 7.48
N PRO A 40 -7.10 2.05 8.69
CA PRO A 40 -6.38 1.69 9.92
C PRO A 40 -5.86 0.25 9.93
N TYR A 41 -6.40 -0.62 9.08
CA TYR A 41 -5.96 -2.02 8.94
C TYR A 41 -4.88 -2.20 7.87
N LEU A 42 -4.84 -1.30 6.87
CA LEU A 42 -3.88 -1.35 5.76
C LEU A 42 -2.63 -0.51 6.04
N GLU A 43 -2.74 0.56 6.84
CA GLU A 43 -1.63 1.44 7.22
C GLU A 43 -0.44 0.69 7.82
N PRO A 44 -0.60 -0.27 8.77
CA PRO A 44 0.54 -1.00 9.33
C PRO A 44 1.32 -1.80 8.29
N ALA A 45 0.62 -2.47 7.36
CA ALA A 45 1.25 -3.22 6.28
C ALA A 45 1.97 -2.28 5.29
N ALA A 46 1.35 -1.15 4.96
CA ALA A 46 1.97 -0.14 4.12
C ALA A 46 3.22 0.48 4.78
N GLU A 47 3.22 0.69 6.10
CA GLU A 47 4.40 1.16 6.84
C GLU A 47 5.52 0.11 6.88
N ALA A 48 5.16 -1.18 6.91
CA ALA A 48 6.09 -2.30 6.81
C ALA A 48 6.60 -2.56 5.38
N GLY A 49 6.20 -1.75 4.38
CA GLY A 49 6.70 -1.84 3.00
C GLY A 49 5.84 -2.68 2.06
N ASP A 50 4.63 -3.08 2.46
CA ASP A 50 3.72 -3.85 1.59
C ASP A 50 3.15 -2.97 0.48
N ALA A 51 3.67 -3.16 -0.74
CA ALA A 51 3.28 -2.38 -1.91
C ALA A 51 1.79 -2.53 -2.26
N GLU A 52 1.19 -3.68 -1.95
CA GLU A 52 -0.24 -3.91 -2.18
C GLU A 52 -1.10 -3.04 -1.24
N ALA A 53 -0.81 -3.03 0.06
CA ALA A 53 -1.51 -2.19 1.03
C ALA A 53 -1.39 -0.70 0.66
N MET A 54 -0.20 -0.25 0.23
CA MET A 54 0.01 1.10 -0.29
C MET A 54 -0.90 1.39 -1.50
N TYR A 55 -0.99 0.47 -2.46
CA TYR A 55 -1.87 0.62 -3.62
C TYR A 55 -3.35 0.79 -3.21
N TYR A 56 -3.85 -0.05 -2.29
CA TYR A 56 -5.24 0.06 -1.85
C TYR A 56 -5.52 1.32 -1.03
N LEU A 57 -4.56 1.81 -0.24
CA LEU A 57 -4.67 3.12 0.40
C LEU A 57 -4.81 4.23 -0.66
N GLY A 58 -3.98 4.19 -1.71
CA GLY A 58 -4.09 5.11 -2.85
C GLY A 58 -5.48 5.08 -3.48
N GLU A 59 -6.03 3.89 -3.72
CA GLU A 59 -7.36 3.71 -4.30
C GLU A 59 -8.48 4.19 -3.37
N ILE A 60 -8.36 3.96 -2.06
CA ILE A 60 -9.31 4.49 -1.06
C ILE A 60 -9.34 6.02 -1.11
N HIS A 61 -8.17 6.67 -1.15
CA HIS A 61 -8.09 8.12 -1.27
C HIS A 61 -8.68 8.61 -2.60
N ARG A 62 -8.31 7.98 -3.72
CA ARG A 62 -8.80 8.33 -5.05
C ARG A 62 -10.33 8.25 -5.13
N LEU A 63 -10.91 7.18 -4.62
CA LEU A 63 -12.36 6.96 -4.61
C LEU A 63 -13.09 7.90 -3.65
N ARG A 64 -12.51 8.18 -2.47
CA ARG A 64 -13.10 9.10 -1.48
C ARG A 64 -13.23 10.51 -2.06
N HIS A 65 -12.26 10.94 -2.84
CA HIS A 65 -12.20 12.30 -3.40
C HIS A 65 -12.68 12.37 -4.86
N MET A 66 -13.24 11.29 -5.41
CA MET A 66 -13.74 11.21 -6.79
C MET A 66 -12.69 11.62 -7.84
N GLY A 67 -11.41 11.36 -7.57
CA GLY A 67 -10.34 11.87 -8.42
C GLY A 67 -8.96 11.60 -7.86
N MET A 68 -7.95 11.82 -8.69
CA MET A 68 -6.57 11.65 -8.30
C MET A 68 -6.13 12.80 -7.40
N THR A 69 -5.97 12.55 -6.10
CA THR A 69 -5.41 13.53 -5.16
C THR A 69 -3.92 13.34 -5.00
N ARG A 70 -3.25 14.34 -4.42
CA ARG A 70 -1.82 14.25 -4.09
C ARG A 70 -1.53 13.08 -3.15
N GLU A 71 -2.41 12.83 -2.19
CA GLU A 71 -2.31 11.74 -1.22
C GLU A 71 -2.43 10.38 -1.92
N ALA A 72 -3.39 10.24 -2.85
CA ALA A 72 -3.52 9.02 -3.65
C ALA A 72 -2.26 8.76 -4.50
N LEU A 73 -1.72 9.81 -5.14
CA LEU A 73 -0.50 9.73 -5.92
C LEU A 73 0.71 9.32 -5.08
N GLU A 74 0.84 9.88 -3.88
CA GLU A 74 1.96 9.55 -2.99
C GLU A 74 1.91 8.08 -2.56
N TRP A 75 0.72 7.55 -2.27
CA TRP A 75 0.56 6.13 -1.97
C TRP A 75 0.91 5.23 -3.16
N TYR A 76 0.46 5.57 -4.37
CA TYR A 76 0.84 4.83 -5.57
C TYR A 76 2.35 4.90 -5.86
N ARG A 77 2.98 6.05 -5.62
CA ARG A 77 4.42 6.23 -5.80
C ARG A 77 5.21 5.34 -4.84
N ARG A 78 4.85 5.35 -3.56
CA ARG A 78 5.45 4.46 -2.56
C ARG A 78 5.24 2.99 -2.90
N ALA A 79 4.04 2.61 -3.36
CA ALA A 79 3.79 1.25 -3.83
C ALA A 79 4.79 0.87 -4.93
N ALA A 80 5.00 1.75 -5.91
CA ALA A 80 5.93 1.50 -7.02
C ALA A 80 7.41 1.44 -6.60
N GLU A 81 7.80 2.15 -5.55
CA GLU A 81 9.18 2.09 -5.02
C GLU A 81 9.48 0.76 -4.31
N HIS A 82 8.47 0.06 -3.81
CA HIS A 82 8.61 -1.16 -3.01
C HIS A 82 8.28 -2.47 -3.76
N VAL A 83 7.89 -2.41 -5.04
CA VAL A 83 7.70 -3.63 -5.85
C VAL A 83 9.05 -4.11 -6.38
N GLU A 84 9.52 -5.24 -5.84
CA GLU A 84 10.64 -5.98 -6.42
C GLU A 84 10.28 -6.43 -7.86
N PRO A 85 11.17 -6.27 -8.86
CA PRO A 85 10.89 -6.53 -10.28
C PRO A 85 10.52 -7.99 -10.62
N TYR A 86 10.63 -8.92 -9.66
CA TYR A 86 10.22 -10.32 -9.79
C TYR A 86 8.89 -10.65 -9.08
N ALA A 87 8.11 -9.65 -8.68
CA ALA A 87 6.85 -9.84 -7.97
C ALA A 87 5.80 -10.62 -8.80
N THR A 88 4.92 -11.31 -8.08
CA THR A 88 3.85 -12.15 -8.64
C THR A 88 2.86 -11.33 -9.50
N LEU A 89 2.25 -11.97 -10.51
CA LEU A 89 1.46 -11.33 -11.59
C LEU A 89 0.41 -10.30 -11.11
N TRP A 90 -0.26 -10.56 -9.99
CA TRP A 90 -1.26 -9.67 -9.40
C TRP A 90 -0.65 -8.36 -8.84
N VAL A 91 0.48 -8.42 -8.12
CA VAL A 91 1.25 -7.23 -7.70
C VAL A 91 1.74 -6.47 -8.93
N SER A 92 2.21 -7.18 -9.96
CA SER A 92 2.64 -6.58 -11.22
C SER A 92 1.50 -5.86 -11.97
N SER A 93 0.27 -6.40 -11.92
CA SER A 93 -0.91 -5.74 -12.50
C SER A 93 -1.32 -4.49 -11.71
N ALA A 94 -1.31 -4.55 -10.37
CA ALA A 94 -1.59 -3.39 -9.52
C ALA A 94 -0.53 -2.29 -9.69
N MET A 95 0.73 -2.69 -9.84
CA MET A 95 1.87 -1.83 -10.15
C MET A 95 1.74 -1.12 -11.49
N LEU A 96 1.37 -1.85 -12.55
CA LEU A 96 1.09 -1.27 -13.87
C LEU A 96 -0.02 -0.21 -13.76
N ALA A 97 -1.10 -0.51 -13.03
CA ALA A 97 -2.17 0.45 -12.79
C ALA A 97 -1.67 1.70 -12.03
N ALA A 98 -0.89 1.51 -10.95
CA ALA A 98 -0.28 2.61 -10.18
C ALA A 98 0.64 3.49 -11.04
N THR A 99 1.53 2.86 -11.83
CA THR A 99 2.49 3.56 -12.69
C THR A 99 1.80 4.35 -13.79
N VAL A 100 0.80 3.75 -14.44
CA VAL A 100 -0.02 4.44 -15.46
C VAL A 100 -0.78 5.60 -14.82
N ALA A 101 -1.36 5.39 -13.64
CA ALA A 101 -2.11 6.44 -12.94
C ALA A 101 -1.23 7.62 -12.53
N ILE A 102 0.01 7.37 -12.08
CA ILE A 102 1.02 8.41 -11.81
C ILE A 102 1.38 9.14 -13.11
N SER A 103 1.70 8.40 -14.18
CA SER A 103 2.14 8.98 -15.45
C SER A 103 1.05 9.81 -16.14
N LEU A 104 -0.23 9.47 -15.97
CA LEU A 104 -1.36 10.24 -16.48
C LEU A 104 -1.68 11.47 -15.63
N ALA A 105 -1.31 11.47 -14.35
CA ALA A 105 -1.57 12.56 -13.43
C ALA A 105 -0.44 13.61 -13.42
N LEU A 106 0.79 13.23 -13.75
CA LEU A 106 1.88 14.17 -13.95
C LEU A 106 1.74 14.87 -15.31
N PRO A 107 1.89 16.20 -15.39
CA PRO A 107 1.98 16.87 -16.68
C PRO A 107 3.16 16.26 -17.45
N LYS A 108 2.96 15.91 -18.72
CA LYS A 108 4.07 15.53 -19.60
C LYS A 108 5.06 16.69 -19.59
N GLU A 109 6.26 16.46 -19.08
CA GLU A 109 7.33 17.45 -19.18
C GLU A 109 7.48 17.83 -20.66
N ALA A 110 7.38 19.13 -20.93
CA ALA A 110 7.49 19.73 -22.27
C ALA A 110 8.95 20.02 -22.61
#